data_AF-A0AA96X4F7-F1
#
_entry.id   AF-A0AA96X4F7-F1
#
_cell.length_a   1.000
_cell.length_b   1.000
_cell.length_c   1.000
_cell.angle_alpha   90.00
_cell.angle_beta   90.00
_cell.angle_gamma   90.00
#
_symmetry.space_group_name_H-M   'P 1'
#
loop_
_entity.id
_entity.type
_entity.pdbx_description
1 polymer ?
#
loop_
_entity_poly.entity_id
_entity_poly.type
_entity_poly.pdbx_seq_one_letter_code
_entity_poly.pdbx_strand_id
1 'polypeptide(L)'
;MPIEDANFISELDNNNPAHGDPAGWGDDHLRMLKKAIKNTFPNLSGAIDLSHEEINKLPEAITQGISEAIDALSIIPVGAIVMWSGNTIPENWVLCDGENGTPDLRDRFIVGAGSDYNVGSYGGAKTKYTSETGEHDHSGKTGGTAISVDQMPPHDHGHEGQVLAYPGDESSSFGPDYDPSDKDAKTASLQSEGGGEEHDHTIDEDGKHKHTVDVRPPYYGLAFIMKVS
;
A
#
# COMPACT_ATOMS: atom_id res chain seq x y z
N MET A 1 -79.29 37.15 -6.38
CA MET A 1 -77.87 37.30 -6.01
C MET A 1 -77.07 36.66 -7.13
N PRO A 2 -75.81 37.06 -7.37
CA PRO A 2 -74.88 36.16 -8.05
C PRO A 2 -74.90 34.81 -7.32
N ILE A 3 -74.97 33.70 -8.06
CA ILE A 3 -74.87 32.35 -7.49
C ILE A 3 -73.43 32.06 -7.03
N GLU A 4 -72.47 32.81 -7.59
CA GLU A 4 -71.03 32.67 -7.42
C GLU A 4 -70.40 34.05 -7.14
N ASP A 5 -69.52 34.13 -6.13
CA ASP A 5 -68.67 35.30 -5.85
C ASP A 5 -67.22 34.87 -5.66
N ALA A 6 -66.56 34.50 -6.76
CA ALA A 6 -65.13 34.21 -6.76
C ALA A 6 -64.30 35.50 -6.72
N ASN A 7 -63.20 35.45 -5.98
CA ASN A 7 -62.13 36.42 -5.94
C ASN A 7 -60.90 35.92 -6.72
N PHE A 8 -60.75 34.61 -6.93
CA PHE A 8 -59.65 33.98 -7.67
C PHE A 8 -60.16 32.86 -8.59
N ILE A 9 -59.38 32.51 -9.63
CA ILE A 9 -59.72 31.42 -10.57
C ILE A 9 -59.93 30.07 -9.86
N SER A 10 -59.23 29.82 -8.75
CA SER A 10 -59.37 28.62 -7.92
C SER A 10 -60.70 28.49 -7.17
N GLU A 11 -61.53 29.53 -7.19
CA GLU A 11 -62.83 29.58 -6.53
C GLU A 11 -63.99 29.50 -7.54
N LEU A 12 -63.70 29.32 -8.83
CA LEU A 12 -64.69 29.21 -9.90
C LEU A 12 -65.31 27.80 -9.96
N ASP A 13 -66.63 27.75 -10.11
CA ASP A 13 -67.41 26.52 -10.26
C ASP A 13 -67.88 26.33 -11.71
N ASN A 14 -67.35 25.28 -12.35
CA ASN A 14 -67.66 24.90 -13.74
C ASN A 14 -69.14 24.59 -14.02
N ASN A 15 -69.98 24.48 -12.98
CA ASN A 15 -71.44 24.30 -13.15
C ASN A 15 -72.20 25.62 -13.38
N ASN A 16 -71.54 26.78 -13.22
CA ASN A 16 -72.17 28.10 -13.36
C ASN A 16 -71.76 28.83 -14.66
N PRO A 17 -72.66 29.62 -15.28
CA PRO A 17 -74.07 29.80 -14.92
C PRO A 17 -74.92 28.57 -15.32
N ALA A 18 -75.93 28.26 -14.51
CA ALA A 18 -76.78 27.11 -14.71
C ALA A 18 -77.78 27.32 -15.86
N HIS A 19 -78.27 26.22 -16.46
CA HIS A 19 -79.17 26.24 -17.61
C HIS A 19 -80.49 27.04 -17.41
N GLY A 20 -80.89 27.27 -16.15
CA GLY A 20 -82.09 28.04 -15.80
C GLY A 20 -81.83 29.48 -15.33
N ASP A 21 -80.58 29.96 -15.34
CA ASP A 21 -80.24 31.26 -14.75
C ASP A 21 -80.82 32.44 -15.55
N PRO A 22 -81.30 33.51 -14.89
CA PRO A 22 -81.76 34.71 -15.57
C PRO A 22 -80.66 35.34 -16.43
N ALA A 23 -80.91 35.46 -17.74
CA ALA A 23 -79.96 36.08 -18.68
C ALA A 23 -79.51 37.51 -18.28
N GLY A 24 -80.33 38.21 -17.48
CA GLY A 24 -80.00 39.51 -16.88
C GLY A 24 -79.00 39.48 -15.71
N TRP A 25 -78.39 38.34 -15.38
CA TRP A 25 -77.28 38.22 -14.42
C TRP A 25 -75.93 37.95 -15.10
N GLY A 26 -75.89 37.82 -16.43
CA GLY A 26 -74.67 37.48 -17.17
C GLY A 26 -73.59 38.57 -17.12
N ASP A 27 -73.95 39.84 -16.93
CA ASP A 27 -72.96 40.93 -16.80
C ASP A 27 -72.28 40.95 -15.43
N ASP A 28 -73.01 40.62 -14.35
CA ASP A 28 -72.45 40.35 -13.03
C ASP A 28 -71.45 39.19 -13.08
N HIS A 29 -71.81 38.08 -13.72
CA HIS A 29 -70.92 36.92 -13.89
C HIS A 29 -69.66 37.26 -14.70
N LEU A 30 -69.81 37.98 -15.82
CA LEU A 30 -68.67 38.47 -16.62
C LEU A 30 -67.81 39.50 -15.87
N ARG A 31 -68.35 40.24 -14.89
CA ARG A 31 -67.60 41.16 -14.03
C ARG A 31 -66.84 40.41 -12.94
N MET A 32 -67.46 39.38 -12.36
CA MET A 32 -66.84 38.44 -11.43
C MET A 32 -65.68 37.69 -12.08
N LEU A 33 -65.86 37.13 -13.29
CA LEU A 33 -64.79 36.43 -14.01
C LEU A 33 -63.59 37.34 -14.29
N LYS A 34 -63.83 38.60 -14.68
CA LYS A 34 -62.77 39.61 -14.89
C LYS A 34 -62.04 39.98 -13.59
N LYS A 35 -62.77 40.05 -12.46
CA LYS A 35 -62.21 40.22 -11.10
C LYS A 35 -61.31 39.02 -10.76
N ALA A 36 -61.81 37.79 -10.87
CA ALA A 36 -61.08 36.57 -10.57
C ALA A 36 -59.77 36.43 -11.38
N ILE A 37 -59.82 36.65 -12.71
CA ILE A 37 -58.63 36.59 -13.57
C ILE A 37 -57.59 37.65 -13.17
N LYS A 38 -58.00 38.90 -12.98
CA LYS A 38 -57.07 39.98 -12.61
C LYS A 38 -56.51 39.86 -11.19
N ASN A 39 -57.23 39.22 -10.29
CA ASN A 39 -56.77 38.95 -8.93
C ASN A 39 -55.81 37.75 -8.86
N THR A 40 -56.02 36.71 -9.67
CA THR A 40 -55.09 35.56 -9.76
C THR A 40 -53.78 35.94 -10.46
N PHE A 41 -53.81 36.85 -11.44
CA PHE A 41 -52.62 37.32 -12.16
C PHE A 41 -52.39 38.84 -12.02
N PRO A 42 -52.17 39.36 -10.79
CA PRO A 42 -52.18 40.81 -10.53
C PRO A 42 -51.01 41.56 -11.19
N ASN A 43 -49.92 40.85 -11.51
CA ASN A 43 -48.73 41.40 -12.14
C ASN A 43 -48.70 41.19 -13.67
N LEU A 44 -49.67 40.47 -14.24
CA LEU A 44 -49.74 40.23 -15.69
C LEU A 44 -50.47 41.38 -16.38
N SER A 45 -49.68 42.33 -16.92
CA SER A 45 -50.18 43.55 -17.58
C SER A 45 -50.02 43.55 -19.10
N GLY A 46 -49.30 42.56 -19.66
CA GLY A 46 -49.10 42.36 -21.10
C GLY A 46 -49.70 41.03 -21.60
N ALA A 47 -49.42 40.69 -22.85
CA ALA A 47 -49.73 39.36 -23.39
C ALA A 47 -48.83 38.28 -22.77
N ILE A 48 -49.29 37.03 -22.80
CA ILE A 48 -48.42 35.86 -22.61
C ILE A 48 -48.07 35.36 -24.00
N ASP A 49 -46.86 35.68 -24.47
CA ASP A 49 -46.41 35.29 -25.81
C ASP A 49 -45.86 33.85 -25.86
N LEU A 50 -45.57 33.25 -24.70
CA LEU A 50 -45.19 31.84 -24.57
C LEU A 50 -46.40 30.92 -24.74
N SER A 51 -46.21 29.80 -25.44
CA SER A 51 -47.19 28.72 -25.51
C SER A 51 -47.37 28.02 -24.16
N HIS A 52 -48.51 27.31 -23.99
CA HIS A 52 -48.72 26.47 -22.81
C HIS A 52 -47.67 25.35 -22.68
N GLU A 53 -47.06 24.90 -23.78
CA GLU A 53 -46.01 23.89 -23.74
C GLU A 53 -44.70 24.43 -23.17
N GLU A 54 -44.35 25.68 -23.49
CA GLU A 54 -43.18 26.36 -22.94
C GLU A 54 -43.40 26.70 -21.46
N ILE A 55 -44.58 27.21 -21.10
CA ILE A 55 -44.96 27.51 -19.70
C ILE A 55 -44.88 26.25 -18.83
N ASN A 56 -45.40 25.12 -19.31
CA ASN A 56 -45.35 23.85 -18.58
C ASN A 56 -43.93 23.28 -18.42
N LYS A 57 -42.98 23.67 -19.29
CA LYS A 57 -41.56 23.27 -19.23
C LYS A 57 -40.70 24.18 -18.36
N LEU A 58 -41.20 25.35 -17.91
CA LEU A 58 -40.43 26.27 -17.07
C LEU A 58 -39.83 25.61 -15.81
N PRO A 59 -40.52 24.73 -15.06
CA PRO A 59 -39.92 24.07 -13.88
C PRO A 59 -38.72 23.18 -14.23
N GLU A 60 -38.80 22.44 -15.33
CA GLU A 60 -37.73 21.57 -15.82
C GLU A 60 -36.54 22.41 -16.32
N ALA A 61 -36.81 23.43 -17.13
CA ALA A 61 -35.79 24.34 -17.67
C ALA A 61 -35.04 25.13 -16.58
N ILE A 62 -35.75 25.59 -15.54
CA ILE A 62 -35.13 26.25 -14.37
C ILE A 62 -34.25 25.26 -13.60
N THR A 63 -34.71 24.01 -13.40
CA THR A 63 -33.94 22.97 -12.71
C THR A 63 -32.67 22.60 -13.47
N GLN A 64 -32.78 22.41 -14.80
CA GLN A 64 -31.64 22.13 -15.68
C GLN A 64 -30.62 23.28 -15.66
N GLY A 65 -31.07 24.53 -15.87
CA GLY A 65 -30.18 25.69 -15.87
C GLY A 65 -29.47 25.94 -14.53
N ILE A 66 -30.08 25.54 -13.41
CA ILE A 66 -29.43 25.56 -12.10
C ILE A 66 -28.36 24.47 -11.99
N SER A 67 -28.60 23.25 -12.49
CA SER A 67 -27.58 22.18 -12.53
C SER A 67 -26.38 22.60 -13.38
N GLU A 68 -26.63 23.04 -14.61
CA GLU A 68 -25.58 23.48 -15.54
C GLU A 68 -24.74 24.63 -14.96
N ALA A 69 -25.34 25.54 -14.20
CA ALA A 69 -24.64 26.62 -13.49
C ALA A 69 -23.82 26.12 -12.29
N ILE A 70 -24.26 25.07 -11.58
CA ILE A 70 -23.51 24.44 -10.48
C ILE A 70 -22.33 23.64 -11.03
N ASP A 71 -22.52 22.91 -12.13
CA ASP A 71 -21.47 22.15 -12.79
C ASP A 71 -20.41 23.08 -13.42
N ALA A 72 -20.83 24.23 -13.97
CA ALA A 72 -19.92 25.30 -14.40
C ALA A 72 -19.13 25.96 -13.24
N LEU A 73 -19.58 25.81 -11.98
CA LEU A 73 -18.85 26.20 -10.77
C LEU A 73 -17.96 25.07 -10.22
N SER A 74 -17.92 23.90 -10.85
CA SER A 74 -17.05 22.79 -10.45
C SER A 74 -15.58 23.08 -10.82
N ILE A 75 -14.89 23.80 -9.94
CA ILE A 75 -13.45 24.15 -10.06
C ILE A 75 -12.51 22.93 -10.06
N ILE A 76 -13.03 21.71 -9.91
CA ILE A 76 -12.29 20.46 -9.97
C ILE A 76 -12.75 19.69 -11.23
N PRO A 77 -11.88 19.47 -12.23
CA PRO A 77 -12.27 18.79 -13.46
C PRO A 77 -12.49 17.28 -13.24
N VAL A 78 -13.34 16.69 -14.08
CA VAL A 78 -13.51 15.23 -14.19
C VAL A 78 -12.16 14.57 -14.47
N GLY A 79 -11.89 13.44 -13.81
CA GLY A 79 -10.60 12.74 -13.80
C GLY A 79 -9.59 13.28 -12.77
N ALA A 80 -9.87 14.38 -12.07
CA ALA A 80 -9.03 14.81 -10.95
C ALA A 80 -9.10 13.82 -9.78
N ILE A 81 -7.93 13.46 -9.24
CA ILE A 81 -7.79 12.58 -8.07
C ILE A 81 -7.34 13.41 -6.88
N VAL A 82 -8.01 13.24 -5.73
CA VAL A 82 -7.67 13.91 -4.47
C VAL A 82 -7.56 12.91 -3.31
N MET A 83 -6.85 13.30 -2.26
CA MET A 83 -6.84 12.57 -0.99
C MET A 83 -8.09 12.90 -0.16
N TRP A 84 -8.70 11.89 0.44
CA TRP A 84 -9.98 11.98 1.16
C TRP A 84 -9.91 11.30 2.52
N SER A 85 -10.43 11.98 3.54
CA SER A 85 -10.43 11.52 4.95
C SER A 85 -11.79 11.04 5.44
N GLY A 86 -12.80 10.96 4.57
CA GLY A 86 -14.15 10.56 4.93
C GLY A 86 -14.44 9.09 4.62
N ASN A 87 -15.26 8.44 5.46
CA ASN A 87 -15.68 7.05 5.26
C ASN A 87 -16.80 6.90 4.20
N THR A 88 -17.45 8.00 3.83
CA THR A 88 -18.45 8.07 2.75
C THR A 88 -17.83 8.81 1.57
N ILE A 89 -18.01 8.29 0.35
CA ILE A 89 -17.57 8.97 -0.88
C ILE A 89 -18.64 10.02 -1.26
N PRO A 90 -18.29 11.28 -1.58
CA PRO A 90 -19.26 12.28 -2.00
C PRO A 90 -19.90 11.96 -3.36
N GLU A 91 -21.07 12.54 -3.63
CA GLU A 91 -21.72 12.44 -4.94
C GLU A 91 -20.82 12.97 -6.06
N ASN A 92 -20.87 12.32 -7.23
CA ASN A 92 -20.02 12.55 -8.39
C ASN A 92 -18.51 12.28 -8.17
N TRP A 93 -18.16 11.53 -7.12
CA TRP A 93 -16.82 10.95 -6.91
C TRP A 93 -16.88 9.41 -6.77
N VAL A 94 -15.78 8.75 -7.06
CA VAL A 94 -15.57 7.29 -6.87
C VAL A 94 -14.25 7.00 -6.17
N LEU A 95 -14.13 5.83 -5.53
CA LEU A 95 -12.89 5.36 -4.92
C LEU A 95 -11.87 4.93 -5.99
N CYS A 96 -10.59 5.25 -5.81
CA CYS A 96 -9.51 4.78 -6.68
C CYS A 96 -9.06 3.37 -6.29
N ASP A 97 -9.87 2.38 -6.66
CA ASP A 97 -9.73 0.96 -6.31
C ASP A 97 -9.53 0.03 -7.53
N GLY A 98 -9.53 0.58 -8.74
CA GLY A 98 -9.40 -0.16 -9.99
C GLY A 98 -10.74 -0.48 -10.68
N GLU A 99 -11.87 -0.20 -10.03
CA GLU A 99 -13.20 -0.32 -10.64
C GLU A 99 -13.61 0.98 -11.33
N ASN A 100 -14.67 0.93 -12.15
CA ASN A 100 -15.30 2.09 -12.78
C ASN A 100 -14.36 3.00 -13.61
N GLY A 101 -13.26 2.44 -14.13
CA GLY A 101 -12.26 3.18 -14.91
C GLY A 101 -11.21 3.92 -14.07
N THR A 102 -11.20 3.73 -12.76
CA THR A 102 -10.20 4.33 -11.86
C THR A 102 -8.87 3.56 -11.85
N PRO A 103 -7.75 4.20 -11.46
CA PRO A 103 -6.55 3.47 -11.05
C PRO A 103 -6.73 2.87 -9.64
N ASP A 104 -6.18 1.68 -9.37
CA ASP A 104 -6.13 1.14 -8.01
C ASP A 104 -4.95 1.77 -7.25
N LEU A 105 -5.24 2.73 -6.36
CA LEU A 105 -4.23 3.45 -5.58
C LEU A 105 -4.15 2.98 -4.12
N ARG A 106 -4.85 1.90 -3.75
CA ARG A 106 -4.85 1.35 -2.39
C ARG A 106 -3.47 0.77 -2.03
N ASP A 107 -2.97 1.11 -0.85
CA ASP A 107 -1.60 0.81 -0.37
C ASP A 107 -0.47 1.31 -1.29
N ARG A 108 -0.69 2.35 -2.12
CA ARG A 108 0.33 2.90 -3.03
C ARG A 108 0.80 4.29 -2.61
N PHE A 109 2.10 4.53 -2.84
CA PHE A 109 2.67 5.87 -2.84
C PHE A 109 2.55 6.48 -4.25
N ILE A 110 2.18 7.76 -4.33
CA ILE A 110 2.00 8.46 -5.61
C ILE A 110 3.34 9.07 -6.05
N VAL A 111 3.81 8.71 -7.23
CA VAL A 111 5.01 9.26 -7.86
C VAL A 111 4.59 10.19 -9.00
N GLY A 112 5.24 11.35 -9.13
CA GLY A 112 5.02 12.26 -10.25
C GLY A 112 5.49 11.64 -11.56
N ALA A 113 4.65 11.68 -12.61
CA ALA A 113 5.00 11.15 -13.91
C ALA A 113 6.13 11.95 -14.59
N GLY A 114 6.97 11.26 -15.36
CA GLY A 114 8.17 11.81 -16.01
C GLY A 114 8.80 10.80 -16.97
N SER A 115 10.10 10.94 -17.26
CA SER A 115 10.85 10.01 -18.12
C SER A 115 10.83 8.56 -17.60
N ASP A 116 10.93 8.41 -16.29
CA ASP A 116 11.19 7.13 -15.64
C ASP A 116 9.86 6.45 -15.19
N TYR A 117 8.77 7.23 -15.17
CA TYR A 117 7.45 6.82 -14.69
C TYR A 117 6.37 7.39 -15.63
N ASN A 118 5.91 6.58 -16.58
CA ASN A 118 4.84 7.01 -17.49
C ASN A 118 3.49 7.14 -16.74
N VAL A 119 2.61 8.03 -17.20
CA VAL A 119 1.26 8.19 -16.64
C VAL A 119 0.51 6.84 -16.62
N GLY A 120 -0.11 6.50 -15.49
CA GLY A 120 -0.82 5.23 -15.30
C GLY A 120 0.09 4.01 -15.02
N SER A 121 1.41 4.19 -14.91
CA SER A 121 2.34 3.09 -14.58
C SER A 121 2.21 2.66 -13.12
N TYR A 122 2.13 1.35 -12.89
CA TYR A 122 2.26 0.76 -11.55
C TYR A 122 3.68 0.25 -11.33
N GLY A 123 4.19 0.36 -10.10
CA GLY A 123 5.54 -0.09 -9.75
C GLY A 123 5.74 -0.26 -8.24
N GLY A 124 6.97 -0.59 -7.86
CA GLY A 124 7.31 -0.95 -6.48
C GLY A 124 6.84 -2.35 -6.08
N ALA A 125 7.00 -2.69 -4.80
CA ALA A 125 6.56 -3.96 -4.22
C ALA A 125 6.13 -3.72 -2.76
N LYS A 126 5.09 -4.43 -2.30
CA LYS A 126 4.62 -4.33 -0.89
C LYS A 126 5.61 -4.94 0.10
N THR A 127 6.48 -5.83 -0.34
CA THR A 127 7.60 -6.39 0.43
C THR A 127 8.94 -5.94 -0.17
N LYS A 128 9.82 -5.41 0.68
CA LYS A 128 11.22 -5.13 0.36
C LYS A 128 12.09 -6.22 0.99
N TYR A 129 12.32 -7.28 0.23
CA TYR A 129 13.48 -8.13 0.49
C TYR A 129 14.72 -7.39 -0.02
N THR A 130 15.81 -7.38 0.77
CA THR A 130 17.13 -7.48 0.15
C THR A 130 17.09 -8.75 -0.70
N SER A 131 17.40 -8.63 -2.00
CA SER A 131 16.93 -9.57 -3.02
C SER A 131 17.31 -11.02 -2.76
N GLU A 132 16.72 -11.95 -3.50
CA GLU A 132 17.18 -13.36 -3.52
C GLU A 132 18.58 -13.49 -4.18
N THR A 133 19.15 -12.37 -4.66
CA THR A 133 20.55 -12.18 -5.06
C THR A 133 21.38 -11.38 -4.04
N GLY A 134 20.80 -11.05 -2.88
CA GLY A 134 21.49 -10.58 -1.67
C GLY A 134 22.01 -11.74 -0.81
N GLU A 135 22.04 -12.94 -1.40
CA GLU A 135 22.88 -14.06 -1.00
C GLU A 135 24.34 -13.59 -1.00
N HIS A 136 24.83 -13.30 0.19
CA HIS A 136 26.19 -12.86 0.46
C HIS A 136 26.72 -13.71 1.61
N ASP A 137 27.98 -14.12 1.46
CA ASP A 137 28.60 -15.10 2.32
C ASP A 137 29.52 -14.43 3.34
N HIS A 138 29.58 -14.99 4.54
CA HIS A 138 30.48 -14.61 5.64
C HIS A 138 31.52 -15.69 5.92
N SER A 139 31.58 -16.74 5.09
CA SER A 139 32.60 -17.79 5.21
C SER A 139 34.00 -17.21 5.15
N GLY A 140 34.89 -17.91 5.85
CA GLY A 140 36.29 -17.61 5.90
C GLY A 140 37.05 -18.91 6.02
N LYS A 141 38.25 -18.95 5.47
CA LYS A 141 39.20 -20.01 5.74
C LYS A 141 40.55 -19.41 6.08
N THR A 142 41.27 -20.07 6.98
CA THR A 142 42.71 -19.88 7.05
C THR A 142 43.36 -20.43 5.77
N GLY A 143 44.61 -20.07 5.50
CA GLY A 143 45.44 -20.95 4.68
C GLY A 143 45.68 -22.27 5.40
N GLY A 144 46.13 -23.29 4.66
CA GLY A 144 46.84 -24.40 5.29
C GLY A 144 48.05 -23.87 6.05
N THR A 145 48.35 -24.44 7.22
CA THR A 145 49.55 -24.06 7.98
C THR A 145 50.11 -25.26 8.71
N ALA A 146 51.26 -25.74 8.23
CA ALA A 146 52.12 -26.65 8.97
C ALA A 146 52.86 -25.87 10.08
N ILE A 147 53.03 -26.48 11.25
CA ILE A 147 53.91 -25.94 12.30
C ILE A 147 55.35 -26.31 11.92
N SER A 148 56.14 -25.32 11.52
CA SER A 148 57.58 -25.50 11.25
C SER A 148 58.38 -25.69 12.55
N VAL A 149 59.60 -26.22 12.43
CA VAL A 149 60.51 -26.40 13.58
C VAL A 149 60.80 -25.06 14.27
N ASP A 150 60.90 -23.96 13.51
CA ASP A 150 61.13 -22.61 14.05
C ASP A 150 59.91 -22.02 14.80
N GLN A 151 58.73 -22.62 14.65
CA GLN A 151 57.50 -22.24 15.37
C GLN A 151 57.26 -23.10 16.63
N MET A 152 58.01 -24.17 16.84
CA MET A 152 57.92 -24.97 18.06
C MET A 152 58.67 -24.28 19.21
N PRO A 153 58.02 -23.98 20.36
CA PRO A 153 58.72 -23.46 21.52
C PRO A 153 59.79 -24.45 22.02
N PRO A 154 60.89 -23.98 22.63
CA PRO A 154 61.87 -24.85 23.27
C PRO A 154 61.21 -25.77 24.30
N HIS A 155 61.35 -27.08 24.10
CA HIS A 155 60.83 -28.13 24.95
C HIS A 155 61.90 -29.21 25.15
N ASP A 156 61.72 -30.04 26.18
CA ASP A 156 62.62 -31.13 26.53
C ASP A 156 61.82 -32.41 26.82
N HIS A 157 62.37 -33.55 26.40
CA HIS A 157 61.78 -34.88 26.60
C HIS A 157 62.47 -35.56 27.79
N GLY A 158 62.27 -34.98 28.99
CA GLY A 158 62.98 -35.33 30.21
C GLY A 158 62.82 -36.79 30.63
N HIS A 159 63.85 -37.60 30.35
CA HIS A 159 63.97 -39.00 30.76
C HIS A 159 65.31 -39.26 31.46
N GLU A 160 65.34 -39.13 32.79
CA GLU A 160 66.50 -39.56 33.59
C GLU A 160 66.54 -41.09 33.72
N GLY A 161 67.39 -41.74 32.94
CA GLY A 161 67.76 -43.15 33.11
C GLY A 161 69.00 -43.31 33.99
N GLN A 162 68.83 -43.68 35.26
CA GLN A 162 69.98 -44.02 36.13
C GLN A 162 70.51 -45.43 35.80
N VAL A 163 71.71 -45.50 35.23
CA VAL A 163 72.47 -46.75 35.07
C VAL A 163 73.31 -47.01 36.33
N LEU A 164 72.84 -47.90 37.20
CA LEU A 164 73.59 -48.36 38.38
C LEU A 164 74.56 -49.49 38.01
N ALA A 165 75.68 -49.13 37.38
CA ALA A 165 76.74 -50.09 37.04
C ALA A 165 77.46 -50.60 38.30
N TYR A 166 77.14 -51.84 38.71
CA TYR A 166 78.00 -52.61 39.62
C TYR A 166 79.15 -53.27 38.84
N PRO A 167 80.39 -53.26 39.34
CA PRO A 167 81.53 -53.78 38.58
C PRO A 167 81.58 -55.31 38.59
N GLY A 168 81.13 -55.96 37.50
CA GLY A 168 81.28 -57.41 37.29
C GLY A 168 80.28 -58.11 36.37
N ASP A 169 79.30 -57.39 35.84
CA ASP A 169 78.20 -57.80 34.94
C ASP A 169 78.18 -56.74 33.78
N GLU A 170 77.74 -56.99 32.53
CA GLU A 170 78.10 -56.10 31.38
C GLU A 170 77.11 -55.66 30.23
N SER A 171 75.84 -56.11 30.02
CA SER A 171 74.90 -55.38 29.08
C SER A 171 73.37 -55.45 29.33
N SER A 172 72.61 -54.45 28.84
CA SER A 172 71.46 -53.78 29.51
C SER A 172 70.04 -54.35 29.32
N SER A 173 69.56 -55.09 30.32
CA SER A 173 68.14 -55.17 30.64
C SER A 173 67.65 -53.90 31.36
N PHE A 174 66.41 -53.46 31.12
CA PHE A 174 65.69 -52.55 32.04
C PHE A 174 65.11 -53.38 33.20
N GLY A 175 66.02 -53.99 33.95
CA GLY A 175 65.80 -55.03 34.95
C GLY A 175 67.14 -55.51 35.53
N PRO A 176 67.16 -56.34 36.58
CA PRO A 176 68.34 -56.52 37.43
C PRO A 176 69.43 -57.51 36.94
N ASP A 177 69.42 -57.95 35.68
CA ASP A 177 70.41 -58.88 35.10
C ASP A 177 71.17 -58.21 33.92
N TYR A 178 72.50 -58.39 33.81
CA TYR A 178 73.34 -57.60 32.87
C TYR A 178 74.42 -58.48 32.14
N ASP A 179 74.20 -58.96 30.89
CA ASP A 179 75.08 -59.89 30.11
C ASP A 179 75.74 -59.21 28.87
N PRO A 180 77.09 -59.22 28.71
CA PRO A 180 77.82 -58.58 27.60
C PRO A 180 77.75 -59.27 26.23
N SER A 181 77.44 -60.56 26.21
CA SER A 181 77.48 -61.37 24.99
C SER A 181 76.23 -61.20 24.14
N ASP A 182 75.16 -60.70 24.76
CA ASP A 182 73.93 -60.31 24.10
C ASP A 182 74.16 -59.09 23.18
N LYS A 183 73.58 -59.16 21.97
CA LYS A 183 73.60 -58.07 20.98
C LYS A 183 72.26 -57.36 20.88
N ASP A 184 71.24 -57.82 21.61
CA ASP A 184 69.87 -57.32 21.57
C ASP A 184 69.72 -56.05 22.41
N ALA A 185 70.61 -55.07 22.25
CA ALA A 185 70.58 -53.79 22.95
C ALA A 185 69.28 -53.02 22.68
N LYS A 186 68.32 -53.09 23.62
CA LYS A 186 66.95 -52.60 23.40
C LYS A 186 66.86 -51.09 23.57
N THR A 187 67.15 -50.38 22.48
CA THR A 187 66.95 -48.93 22.35
C THR A 187 65.47 -48.55 22.53
N ALA A 188 65.14 -47.95 23.67
CA ALA A 188 63.86 -47.28 23.88
C ALA A 188 63.87 -45.94 23.13
N SER A 189 63.43 -45.94 21.87
CA SER A 189 63.25 -44.71 21.08
C SER A 189 61.84 -44.18 21.24
N LEU A 190 61.71 -42.89 21.56
CA LEU A 190 60.49 -42.16 21.25
C LEU A 190 60.44 -41.96 19.74
N GLN A 191 59.28 -42.20 19.13
CA GLN A 191 59.06 -41.85 17.73
C GLN A 191 58.49 -40.43 17.64
N SER A 192 58.75 -39.73 16.54
CA SER A 192 58.17 -38.41 16.28
C SER A 192 56.70 -38.59 15.89
N GLU A 193 55.80 -38.31 16.82
CA GLU A 193 54.35 -38.37 16.59
C GLU A 193 53.79 -37.02 16.13
N GLY A 194 52.85 -37.07 15.19
CA GLY A 194 52.32 -35.90 14.48
C GLY A 194 53.12 -35.60 13.22
N GLY A 195 52.52 -35.82 12.04
CA GLY A 195 53.20 -35.72 10.74
C GLY A 195 53.54 -34.30 10.26
N GLY A 196 53.17 -33.25 11.00
CA GLY A 196 53.38 -31.85 10.61
C GLY A 196 52.51 -31.37 9.43
N GLU A 197 51.62 -32.22 8.91
CA GLU A 197 50.79 -31.95 7.73
C GLU A 197 49.93 -30.68 7.89
N GLU A 198 49.74 -29.97 6.77
CA GLU A 198 48.86 -28.80 6.74
C GLU A 198 47.41 -29.20 6.99
N HIS A 199 46.74 -28.43 7.82
CA HIS A 199 45.28 -28.40 7.91
C HIS A 199 44.81 -26.94 7.87
N ASP A 200 43.55 -26.75 7.50
CA ASP A 200 42.87 -25.47 7.54
C ASP A 200 41.75 -25.46 8.60
N HIS A 201 41.19 -24.28 8.83
CA HIS A 201 39.97 -24.10 9.59
C HIS A 201 38.95 -23.38 8.71
N THR A 202 37.80 -24.00 8.48
CA THR A 202 36.66 -23.41 7.80
C THR A 202 35.74 -22.72 8.80
N ILE A 203 35.18 -21.58 8.39
CA ILE A 203 33.93 -21.04 8.92
C ILE A 203 32.89 -21.38 7.86
N ASP A 204 31.93 -22.24 8.21
CA ASP A 204 30.90 -22.71 7.29
C ASP A 204 29.98 -21.56 6.83
N GLU A 205 29.36 -21.69 5.65
CA GLU A 205 28.38 -20.71 5.16
C GLU A 205 27.19 -20.59 6.13
N ASP A 206 26.90 -19.38 6.62
CA ASP A 206 25.76 -19.09 7.53
C ASP A 206 24.38 -19.20 6.83
N GLY A 207 24.37 -19.64 5.57
CA GLY A 207 23.20 -20.09 4.83
C GLY A 207 22.22 -18.99 4.40
N LYS A 208 21.14 -19.43 3.72
CA LYS A 208 20.12 -18.53 3.15
C LYS A 208 19.17 -17.98 4.21
N HIS A 209 19.60 -16.92 4.88
CA HIS A 209 18.74 -16.10 5.73
C HIS A 209 18.05 -14.96 4.95
N LYS A 210 16.97 -14.39 5.51
CA LYS A 210 16.22 -13.27 4.90
C LYS A 210 16.08 -12.10 5.88
N HIS A 211 16.69 -10.96 5.56
CA HIS A 211 16.38 -9.71 6.24
C HIS A 211 15.07 -9.12 5.72
N THR A 212 14.22 -8.67 6.64
CA THR A 212 13.04 -7.85 6.32
C THR A 212 13.30 -6.46 6.87
N VAL A 213 13.54 -5.50 5.97
CA VAL A 213 13.75 -4.09 6.33
C VAL A 213 12.51 -3.30 5.93
N ASP A 214 11.77 -2.82 6.92
CA ASP A 214 10.68 -1.88 6.66
C ASP A 214 11.26 -0.47 6.48
N VAL A 215 11.10 0.09 5.28
CA VAL A 215 11.56 1.43 4.91
C VAL A 215 10.43 2.46 4.85
N ARG A 216 9.23 2.11 5.33
CA ARG A 216 8.07 3.01 5.36
C ARG A 216 8.24 4.05 6.48
N PRO A 217 8.23 5.36 6.18
CA PRO A 217 8.13 6.39 7.22
C PRO A 217 6.77 6.30 7.96
N PRO A 218 6.65 6.89 9.17
CA PRO A 218 5.36 7.09 9.81
C PRO A 218 4.38 7.80 8.88
N TYR A 219 3.16 7.28 8.73
CA TYR A 219 2.18 7.75 7.75
C TYR A 219 0.79 7.89 8.36
N TYR A 220 -0.05 8.69 7.70
CA TYR A 220 -1.49 8.79 7.97
C TYR A 220 -2.25 8.31 6.74
N GLY A 221 -3.23 7.42 6.92
CA GLY A 221 -3.99 6.84 5.82
C GLY A 221 -5.09 7.78 5.32
N LEU A 222 -5.10 8.05 4.01
CA LEU A 222 -6.20 8.72 3.30
C LEU A 222 -6.62 7.84 2.12
N ALA A 223 -7.91 7.87 1.77
CA ALA A 223 -8.39 7.29 0.53
C ALA A 223 -7.99 8.19 -0.66
N PHE A 224 -7.87 7.63 -1.85
CA PHE A 224 -7.83 8.40 -3.09
C PHE A 224 -9.19 8.32 -3.76
N ILE A 225 -9.77 9.46 -4.14
CA ILE A 225 -11.06 9.53 -4.85
C ILE A 225 -10.93 10.32 -6.15
N MET A 226 -11.68 9.93 -7.17
CA MET A 226 -11.67 10.54 -8.51
C MET A 226 -13.03 11.18 -8.85
N LYS A 227 -13.01 12.40 -9.36
CA LYS A 227 -14.19 13.14 -9.85
C LYS A 227 -14.66 12.51 -11.18
N VAL A 228 -15.94 12.14 -11.31
CA VAL A 228 -16.47 11.39 -12.49
C VAL A 228 -17.57 12.11 -13.27
N SER A 229 -18.26 13.04 -12.63
CA SER A 229 -19.16 14.04 -13.22
C SER A 229 -18.99 15.34 -12.46
#